data_AF-A0A8T5SY06-F1
#
_entry.id   AF-A0A8T5SY06-F1
#
_cell.length_a   1.000
_cell.length_b   1.000
_cell.length_c   1.000
_cell.angle_alpha   90.00
_cell.angle_beta   90.00
_cell.angle_gamma   90.00
#
_symmetry.space_group_name_H-M   'P 1'
#
loop_
_entity.id
_entity.type
_entity.pdbx_description
1 polymer ?
#
loop_
_entity_poly.entity_id
_entity_poly.type
_entity_poly.pdbx_seq_one_letter_code
_entity_poly.pdbx_strand_id
1 'polypeptide(L)'
;MLKLLVVPIFCMLIVFVFIDSATVFPWEKPPQPEHSFTWAVSVDDEFIFNTTSSGLGITENTMMRVLITSLPNDTINSETDFLDLISKPKVHVNLDNGSVLPSDLRTSLESFISRLFLPIGGWEYLDAIFPDNATEAGQHEFGCNTYLAILGENNLFFGHRYYNVDNGNGWHGVISLTTGVPLVIETWASDYVPPYVSYHWTFRLDLIGN
;
A
#
# COMPACT_ATOMS: atom_id res chain seq x y z
N MET A 1 49.51 -41.28 40.54
CA MET A 1 49.78 -40.17 39.60
C MET A 1 48.87 -40.21 38.37
N LEU A 2 47.54 -40.34 38.54
CA LEU A 2 46.57 -40.40 37.42
C LEU A 2 45.35 -39.48 37.64
N LYS A 3 45.37 -38.61 38.66
CA LYS A 3 44.24 -37.72 39.00
C LYS A 3 44.46 -36.25 38.65
N LEU A 4 45.67 -35.85 38.22
CA LEU A 4 45.98 -34.44 37.90
C LEU A 4 45.89 -34.09 36.41
N LEU A 5 45.77 -35.08 35.52
CA LEU A 5 45.76 -34.86 34.06
C LEU A 5 44.35 -34.85 33.45
N VAL A 6 43.34 -35.32 34.19
CA VAL A 6 41.95 -35.42 33.70
C VAL A 6 41.25 -34.06 33.73
N VAL A 7 41.57 -33.21 34.72
CA VAL A 7 40.94 -31.89 34.91
C VAL A 7 41.26 -30.90 33.77
N PRO A 8 42.51 -30.71 33.31
CA PRO A 8 42.78 -29.76 32.22
C PRO A 8 42.20 -30.22 30.88
N ILE A 9 42.14 -31.54 30.62
CA ILE A 9 41.56 -32.10 29.39
C ILE A 9 40.04 -31.90 29.36
N PHE A 10 39.36 -32.11 30.50
CA PHE A 10 37.91 -31.89 30.59
C PHE A 10 37.53 -30.41 30.46
N CYS A 11 38.33 -29.50 31.02
CA CYS A 11 38.12 -28.06 30.85
C CYS A 11 38.34 -27.59 29.40
N MET A 12 39.33 -28.14 28.69
CA MET A 12 39.54 -27.81 27.27
C MET A 12 38.42 -28.34 26.38
N LEU A 13 37.89 -29.53 26.66
CA LEU A 13 36.76 -30.13 25.94
C LEU A 13 35.47 -29.33 26.14
N ILE A 14 35.21 -28.82 27.34
CA ILE A 14 34.06 -27.94 27.60
C ILE A 14 34.20 -26.62 26.83
N VAL A 15 35.40 -26.01 26.79
CA VAL A 15 35.63 -24.76 26.03
C VAL A 15 35.47 -24.97 24.52
N PHE A 16 35.90 -26.11 23.97
CA PHE A 16 35.67 -26.42 22.55
C PHE A 16 34.19 -26.62 22.22
N VAL A 17 33.42 -27.30 23.08
CA VAL A 17 31.97 -27.48 22.87
C VAL A 17 31.22 -26.14 22.93
N PHE A 18 31.66 -25.19 23.77
CA PHE A 18 31.06 -23.85 23.80
C PHE A 18 31.41 -23.00 22.58
N ILE A 19 32.64 -23.11 22.04
CA ILE A 19 33.05 -22.35 20.84
C ILE A 19 32.40 -22.90 19.56
N ASP A 20 32.19 -24.21 19.45
CA ASP A 20 31.46 -24.81 18.31
C ASP A 20 29.95 -24.49 18.36
N SER A 21 29.37 -24.40 19.56
CA SER A 21 27.95 -24.00 19.72
C SER A 21 27.70 -22.51 19.48
N ALA A 22 28.74 -21.68 19.50
CA ALA A 22 28.65 -20.23 19.33
C ALA A 22 28.99 -19.74 17.91
N THR A 23 29.44 -20.62 17.00
CA THR A 23 29.89 -20.23 15.65
C THR A 23 29.08 -20.82 14.50
N VAL A 24 28.02 -21.58 14.77
CA VAL A 24 27.16 -22.17 13.72
C VAL A 24 25.67 -21.97 14.02
N PHE A 25 25.28 -20.73 14.26
CA PHE A 25 24.00 -20.27 13.73
C PHE A 25 24.32 -19.06 12.87
N PRO A 26 24.39 -19.19 11.53
CA PRO A 26 24.04 -18.03 10.75
C PRO A 26 22.66 -17.63 11.28
N TRP A 27 22.55 -16.40 11.75
CA TRP A 27 21.31 -15.64 11.76
C TRP A 27 20.85 -15.52 10.30
N GLU A 28 20.52 -16.65 9.68
CA GLU A 28 19.49 -16.71 8.68
C GLU A 28 18.34 -16.00 9.36
N LYS A 29 18.08 -14.76 8.90
CA LYS A 29 16.75 -14.19 9.08
C LYS A 29 15.81 -15.36 8.81
N PRO A 30 14.91 -15.71 9.74
CA PRO A 30 13.92 -16.73 9.44
C PRO A 30 13.38 -16.38 8.06
N PRO A 31 13.34 -17.32 7.10
CA PRO A 31 12.90 -17.02 5.75
C PRO A 31 11.60 -16.23 5.92
N GLN A 32 11.63 -14.96 5.52
CA GLN A 32 10.41 -14.17 5.56
C GLN A 32 9.43 -14.99 4.74
N PRO A 33 8.24 -15.31 5.29
CA PRO A 33 7.30 -16.16 4.59
C PRO A 33 7.19 -15.61 3.18
N GLU A 34 7.45 -16.44 2.16
CA GLU A 34 7.44 -15.99 0.78
C GLU A 34 6.13 -15.22 0.56
N HIS A 35 6.23 -13.89 0.53
CA HIS A 35 5.08 -13.04 0.37
C HIS A 35 4.75 -13.11 -1.12
N SER A 36 4.03 -14.15 -1.51
CA SER A 36 3.61 -14.33 -2.88
C SER A 36 2.56 -13.29 -3.20
N PHE A 37 2.89 -12.40 -4.12
CA PHE A 37 1.95 -11.46 -4.73
C PHE A 37 1.61 -11.98 -6.12
N THR A 38 0.34 -12.04 -6.46
CA THR A 38 -0.13 -12.52 -7.78
C THR A 38 -1.31 -11.68 -8.25
N TRP A 39 -1.36 -11.35 -9.54
CA TRP A 39 -2.51 -10.64 -10.08
C TRP A 39 -3.68 -11.59 -10.29
N ALA A 40 -4.83 -11.26 -9.71
CA ALA A 40 -6.09 -11.98 -9.96
C ALA A 40 -6.87 -11.39 -11.17
N VAL A 41 -6.47 -10.21 -11.63
CA VAL A 41 -6.95 -9.56 -12.85
C VAL A 41 -6.00 -9.79 -14.02
N SER A 42 -6.47 -9.55 -15.22
CA SER A 42 -5.71 -9.65 -16.47
C SER A 42 -5.62 -8.29 -17.18
N VAL A 43 -4.62 -8.15 -18.05
CA VAL A 43 -4.60 -7.05 -19.02
C VAL A 43 -5.83 -7.18 -19.90
N ASP A 44 -6.41 -6.04 -20.28
CA ASP A 44 -7.69 -5.88 -20.99
C ASP A 44 -8.95 -6.12 -20.15
N ASP A 45 -8.84 -6.46 -18.86
CA ASP A 45 -9.99 -6.42 -17.95
C ASP A 45 -10.51 -4.98 -17.80
N GLU A 46 -11.82 -4.83 -17.77
CA GLU A 46 -12.50 -3.54 -17.62
C GLU A 46 -13.35 -3.52 -16.36
N PHE A 47 -13.39 -2.37 -15.70
CA PHE A 47 -14.17 -2.12 -14.50
C PHE A 47 -14.94 -0.83 -14.63
N ILE A 48 -16.18 -0.82 -14.15
CA ILE A 48 -17.05 0.35 -14.16
C ILE A 48 -17.15 0.92 -12.75
N PHE A 49 -16.71 2.17 -12.62
CA PHE A 49 -16.82 2.95 -11.39
C PHE A 49 -17.85 4.06 -11.54
N ASN A 50 -18.58 4.36 -10.47
CA ASN A 50 -19.49 5.49 -10.41
C ASN A 50 -18.96 6.54 -9.42
N THR A 51 -19.01 7.81 -9.79
CA THR A 51 -18.69 8.90 -8.84
C THR A 51 -19.83 9.09 -7.85
N THR A 52 -19.51 9.04 -6.56
CA THR A 52 -20.48 9.26 -5.47
C THR A 52 -20.25 10.54 -4.71
N SER A 53 -19.13 11.22 -4.95
CA SER A 53 -18.86 12.58 -4.48
C SER A 53 -18.22 13.42 -5.58
N SER A 54 -18.67 14.67 -5.71
CA SER A 54 -18.15 15.60 -6.71
C SER A 54 -16.81 16.23 -6.30
N GLY A 55 -15.88 16.24 -7.24
CA GLY A 55 -14.53 16.76 -7.05
C GLY A 55 -13.76 16.72 -8.36
N LEU A 56 -12.62 17.42 -8.41
CA LEU A 56 -11.74 17.43 -9.60
C LEU A 56 -12.44 17.87 -10.91
N GLY A 57 -13.53 18.64 -10.82
CA GLY A 57 -14.34 19.05 -11.97
C GLY A 57 -15.27 17.97 -12.52
N ILE A 58 -15.47 16.87 -11.79
CA ILE A 58 -16.34 15.76 -12.16
C ILE A 58 -17.56 15.74 -11.23
N THR A 59 -18.74 15.66 -11.84
CA THR A 59 -20.02 15.62 -11.11
C THR A 59 -20.30 14.24 -10.55
N GLU A 60 -21.15 14.18 -9.52
CA GLU A 60 -21.71 12.93 -9.01
C GLU A 60 -22.49 12.17 -10.09
N ASN A 61 -22.56 10.85 -9.95
CA ASN A 61 -23.21 9.91 -10.87
C ASN A 61 -22.59 9.88 -12.27
N THR A 62 -21.30 10.22 -12.38
CA THR A 62 -20.50 10.06 -13.58
C THR A 62 -19.90 8.65 -13.59
N MET A 63 -20.19 7.89 -14.64
CA MET A 63 -19.62 6.56 -14.82
C MET A 63 -18.29 6.61 -15.56
N MET A 64 -17.32 5.85 -15.07
CA MET A 64 -15.97 5.73 -15.62
C MET A 64 -15.67 4.27 -15.94
N ARG A 65 -15.15 4.04 -17.15
CA ARG A 65 -14.56 2.76 -17.55
C ARG A 65 -13.06 2.81 -17.28
N VAL A 66 -12.60 1.85 -16.49
CA VAL A 66 -11.21 1.67 -16.11
C VAL A 66 -10.71 0.38 -16.74
N LEU A 67 -9.85 0.51 -17.74
CA LEU A 67 -9.25 -0.61 -18.46
C LEU A 67 -7.87 -0.91 -17.88
N ILE A 68 -7.58 -2.17 -17.57
CA ILE A 68 -6.24 -2.61 -17.17
C ILE A 68 -5.34 -2.67 -18.39
N THR A 69 -4.31 -1.84 -18.43
CA THR A 69 -3.35 -1.76 -19.54
C THR A 69 -2.01 -2.39 -19.21
N SER A 70 -1.66 -2.50 -17.93
CA SER A 70 -0.41 -3.14 -17.53
C SER A 70 -0.49 -3.71 -16.11
N LEU A 71 0.22 -4.82 -15.90
CA LEU A 71 0.34 -5.49 -14.60
C LEU A 71 1.83 -5.76 -14.33
N PRO A 72 2.51 -4.90 -13.54
CA PRO A 72 3.91 -5.10 -13.23
C PRO A 72 4.12 -6.40 -12.44
N ASN A 73 5.10 -7.20 -12.85
CA ASN A 73 5.43 -8.48 -12.23
C ASN A 73 6.70 -8.36 -11.38
N ASP A 74 6.72 -7.36 -10.50
CA ASP A 74 7.86 -7.11 -9.62
C ASP A 74 7.77 -8.01 -8.39
N THR A 75 8.91 -8.52 -7.94
CA THR A 75 8.99 -9.21 -6.65
C THR A 75 8.99 -8.17 -5.54
N ILE A 76 8.03 -8.26 -4.62
CA ILE A 76 7.88 -7.31 -3.51
C ILE A 76 8.59 -7.89 -2.28
N ASN A 77 9.81 -7.43 -2.01
CA ASN A 77 10.60 -7.88 -0.86
C ASN A 77 10.83 -6.78 0.18
N SER A 78 10.49 -5.54 -0.17
CA SER A 78 10.70 -4.36 0.65
C SER A 78 9.57 -3.34 0.49
N GLU A 79 9.50 -2.41 1.43
CA GLU A 79 8.64 -1.22 1.33
C GLU A 79 8.90 -0.46 0.03
N THR A 80 10.17 -0.29 -0.36
CA THR A 80 10.54 0.42 -1.60
C THR A 80 10.02 -0.29 -2.84
N ASP A 81 10.08 -1.63 -2.90
CA ASP A 81 9.54 -2.40 -4.03
C ASP A 81 8.02 -2.22 -4.15
N PHE A 82 7.32 -2.20 -3.01
CA PHE A 82 5.88 -1.96 -2.99
C PHE A 82 5.52 -0.54 -3.43
N LEU A 83 6.27 0.47 -2.96
CA LEU A 83 6.08 1.86 -3.37
C LEU A 83 6.37 2.06 -4.87
N ASP A 84 7.38 1.37 -5.40
CA ASP A 84 7.65 1.34 -6.85
C ASP A 84 6.48 0.70 -7.60
N LEU A 85 5.98 -0.44 -7.12
CA LEU A 85 4.82 -1.11 -7.71
C LEU A 85 3.62 -0.17 -7.82
N ILE A 86 3.17 0.47 -6.74
CA ILE A 86 1.97 1.32 -6.77
C ILE A 86 2.17 2.60 -7.59
N SER A 87 3.42 3.02 -7.84
CA SER A 87 3.74 4.18 -8.66
C SER A 87 3.59 3.91 -10.17
N LYS A 88 3.66 2.64 -10.59
CA LYS A 88 3.58 2.25 -12.01
C LYS A 88 2.16 2.38 -12.54
N PRO A 89 1.95 3.00 -13.71
CA PRO A 89 0.63 3.12 -14.33
C PRO A 89 0.11 1.74 -14.74
N LYS A 90 -1.14 1.44 -14.37
CA LYS A 90 -1.79 0.14 -14.62
C LYS A 90 -3.06 0.25 -15.43
N VAL A 91 -3.68 1.44 -15.42
CA VAL A 91 -5.02 1.63 -15.97
C VAL A 91 -5.06 2.73 -17.02
N HIS A 92 -6.08 2.65 -17.86
CA HIS A 92 -6.54 3.74 -18.70
C HIS A 92 -7.99 4.08 -18.35
N VAL A 93 -8.30 5.38 -18.26
CA VAL A 93 -9.62 5.85 -17.80
C VAL A 93 -10.34 6.59 -18.91
N ASN A 94 -11.58 6.17 -19.18
CA ASN A 94 -12.51 6.85 -20.07
C ASN A 94 -13.87 7.07 -19.39
N LEU A 95 -14.59 8.09 -19.82
CA LEU A 95 -15.98 8.27 -19.39
C LEU A 95 -16.88 7.30 -20.16
N ASP A 96 -17.84 6.68 -19.46
CA ASP A 96 -18.74 5.68 -20.06
C ASP A 96 -19.58 6.26 -21.21
N ASN A 97 -19.91 7.54 -21.10
CA ASN A 97 -20.65 8.28 -22.13
C ASN A 97 -19.83 8.64 -23.38
N GLY A 98 -18.54 8.24 -23.44
CA GLY A 98 -17.62 8.53 -24.54
C GLY A 98 -17.06 9.95 -24.58
N SER A 99 -17.38 10.81 -23.60
CA SER A 99 -16.78 12.15 -23.52
C SER A 99 -15.31 12.08 -23.07
N VAL A 100 -14.54 13.09 -23.48
CA VAL A 100 -13.09 13.12 -23.29
C VAL A 100 -12.76 13.91 -22.02
N LEU A 101 -12.00 13.28 -21.12
CA LEU A 101 -11.41 13.96 -19.96
C LEU A 101 -10.23 14.83 -20.42
N PRO A 102 -10.07 16.03 -19.84
CA PRO A 102 -8.82 16.80 -19.98
C PRO A 102 -7.60 15.93 -19.65
N SER A 103 -6.50 16.08 -20.40
CA SER A 103 -5.31 15.22 -20.28
C SER A 103 -4.76 15.15 -18.85
N ASP A 104 -4.71 16.28 -18.18
CA ASP A 104 -4.09 16.41 -16.85
C ASP A 104 -4.97 15.75 -15.79
N LEU A 105 -6.30 15.88 -15.94
CA LEU A 105 -7.28 15.22 -15.08
C LEU A 105 -7.25 13.70 -15.29
N ARG A 106 -7.21 13.25 -16.55
CA ARG A 106 -7.11 11.82 -16.87
C ARG A 106 -5.83 11.22 -16.28
N THR A 107 -4.70 11.87 -16.48
CA THR A 107 -3.39 11.41 -15.94
C THR A 107 -3.42 11.32 -14.42
N SER A 108 -4.04 12.30 -13.75
CA SER A 108 -4.17 12.31 -12.30
C SER A 108 -5.06 11.17 -11.81
N LEU A 109 -6.21 10.95 -12.45
CA LEU A 109 -7.12 9.84 -12.13
C LEU A 109 -6.46 8.48 -12.38
N GLU A 110 -5.81 8.29 -13.53
CA GLU A 110 -5.09 7.06 -13.86
C GLU A 110 -4.01 6.77 -12.81
N SER A 111 -3.30 7.79 -12.33
CA SER A 111 -2.32 7.65 -11.24
C SER A 111 -2.97 7.21 -9.92
N PHE A 112 -4.08 7.84 -9.50
CA PHE A 112 -4.77 7.47 -8.26
C PHE A 112 -5.34 6.05 -8.32
N ILE A 113 -6.01 5.73 -9.43
CA ILE A 113 -6.64 4.42 -9.61
C ILE A 113 -5.57 3.33 -9.73
N SER A 114 -4.47 3.58 -10.45
CA SER A 114 -3.37 2.61 -10.61
C SER A 114 -2.74 2.20 -9.27
N ARG A 115 -2.66 3.12 -8.30
CA ARG A 115 -2.10 2.84 -6.96
C ARG A 115 -2.92 1.84 -6.15
N LEU A 116 -4.20 1.68 -6.50
CA LEU A 116 -5.17 0.92 -5.71
C LEU A 116 -5.59 -0.40 -6.36
N PHE A 117 -5.16 -0.66 -7.60
CA PHE A 117 -5.11 -2.01 -8.14
C PHE A 117 -3.85 -2.70 -7.63
N LEU A 118 -4.03 -3.73 -6.81
CA LEU A 118 -2.95 -4.42 -6.11
C LEU A 118 -2.96 -5.92 -6.44
N PRO A 119 -1.79 -6.59 -6.49
CA PRO A 119 -1.74 -8.04 -6.60
C PRO A 119 -2.22 -8.67 -5.29
N ILE A 120 -2.91 -9.80 -5.37
CA ILE A 120 -3.39 -10.55 -4.19
C ILE A 120 -2.25 -11.27 -3.47
N GLY A 121 -2.40 -11.39 -2.15
CA GLY A 121 -1.42 -12.00 -1.26
C GLY A 121 -0.54 -10.98 -0.55
N GLY A 122 0.29 -11.43 0.39
CA GLY A 122 1.21 -10.54 1.13
C GLY A 122 0.55 -9.39 1.93
N TRP A 123 -0.74 -9.47 2.21
CA TRP A 123 -1.50 -8.40 2.88
C TRP A 123 -1.07 -8.17 4.33
N GLU A 124 -0.79 -9.25 5.06
CA GLU A 124 -0.23 -9.17 6.41
C GLU A 124 1.13 -8.47 6.42
N TYR A 125 1.90 -8.62 5.34
CA TYR A 125 3.16 -7.90 5.19
C TYR A 125 2.92 -6.40 4.98
N LEU A 126 1.97 -6.01 4.12
CA LEU A 126 1.61 -4.61 3.91
C LEU A 126 1.11 -3.93 5.17
N ASP A 127 0.23 -4.60 5.93
CA ASP A 127 -0.27 -4.14 7.23
C ASP A 127 0.87 -3.92 8.24
N ALA A 128 1.87 -4.82 8.23
CA ALA A 128 3.02 -4.72 9.12
C ALA A 128 4.03 -3.61 8.73
N ILE A 129 4.21 -3.31 7.44
CA ILE A 129 5.14 -2.25 6.99
C ILE A 129 4.49 -0.87 6.92
N PHE A 130 3.16 -0.78 6.80
CA PHE A 130 2.40 0.47 6.83
C PHE A 130 1.34 0.47 7.95
N PRO A 131 1.71 0.22 9.21
CA PRO A 131 0.73 0.13 10.28
C PRO A 131 0.02 1.48 10.49
N ASP A 132 -1.29 1.45 10.76
CA ASP A 132 -2.01 2.65 11.20
C ASP A 132 -1.66 2.99 12.66
N ASN A 133 -0.46 3.54 12.84
CA ASN A 133 -0.02 4.07 14.11
C ASN A 133 -0.66 5.45 14.31
N ALA A 134 -1.94 5.48 14.68
CA ALA A 134 -2.63 6.70 15.12
C ALA A 134 -1.86 7.41 16.27
N THR A 135 -1.04 6.68 17.02
CA THR A 135 -0.14 7.20 18.06
C THR A 135 1.04 8.02 17.52
N GLU A 136 1.53 7.79 16.30
CA GLU A 136 2.56 8.64 15.67
C GLU A 136 1.93 9.90 15.04
N ALA A 137 0.69 9.81 14.56
CA ALA A 137 -0.07 10.98 14.13
C ALA A 137 -0.30 11.99 15.27
N GLY A 138 -0.36 11.51 16.52
CA GLY A 138 -0.40 12.36 17.72
C GLY A 138 0.96 12.86 18.22
N GLN A 139 2.09 12.33 17.72
CA GLN A 139 3.44 12.79 18.07
C GLN A 139 4.00 13.81 17.08
N HIS A 140 3.41 13.93 15.89
CA HIS A 140 3.70 15.03 15.00
C HIS A 140 2.70 16.16 15.20
N GLU A 141 2.92 16.97 16.24
CA GLU A 141 2.20 18.24 16.49
C GLU A 141 2.27 19.24 15.30
N PHE A 142 2.92 18.89 14.18
CA PHE A 142 3.19 19.74 13.02
C PHE A 142 2.95 19.09 11.65
N GLY A 143 2.34 17.90 11.58
CA GLY A 143 1.94 17.29 10.31
C GLY A 143 2.31 15.82 10.13
N CYS A 144 1.61 15.14 9.23
CA CYS A 144 1.77 13.72 8.92
C CYS A 144 2.03 13.57 7.42
N ASN A 145 2.90 12.65 7.01
CA ASN A 145 3.08 12.29 5.60
C ASN A 145 3.41 10.80 5.53
N THR A 146 2.38 9.95 5.54
CA THR A 146 2.59 8.51 5.69
C THR A 146 1.60 7.70 4.87
N TYR A 147 2.04 6.49 4.50
CA TYR A 147 1.16 5.44 4.01
C TYR A 147 0.52 4.72 5.20
N LEU A 148 -0.64 4.12 4.96
CA LEU A 148 -1.30 3.25 5.92
C LEU A 148 -1.96 2.08 5.21
N ALA A 149 -1.93 0.94 5.88
CA ALA A 149 -2.62 -0.29 5.54
C ALA A 149 -3.39 -0.76 6.79
N ILE A 150 -4.60 -1.27 6.58
CA ILE A 150 -5.39 -1.93 7.62
C ILE A 150 -6.01 -3.18 7.01
N LEU A 151 -5.57 -4.36 7.46
CA LEU A 151 -6.13 -5.63 7.03
C LEU A 151 -7.48 -5.91 7.71
N GLY A 152 -8.55 -5.97 6.92
CA GLY A 152 -9.88 -6.39 7.37
C GLY A 152 -10.17 -7.86 7.04
N GLU A 153 -11.41 -8.30 7.28
CA GLU A 153 -11.83 -9.70 7.04
C GLU A 153 -11.83 -10.07 5.55
N ASN A 154 -12.35 -9.19 4.70
CA ASN A 154 -12.51 -9.44 3.26
C ASN A 154 -11.83 -8.40 2.37
N ASN A 155 -11.33 -7.31 2.98
CA ASN A 155 -10.77 -6.18 2.27
C ASN A 155 -9.49 -5.69 2.96
N LEU A 156 -8.61 -5.09 2.17
CA LEU A 156 -7.49 -4.29 2.64
C LEU A 156 -7.87 -2.81 2.49
N PHE A 157 -7.80 -2.04 3.56
CA PHE A 157 -7.75 -0.58 3.44
C PHE A 157 -6.30 -0.19 3.16
N PHE A 158 -6.04 0.57 2.10
CA PHE A 158 -4.70 1.09 1.82
C PHE A 158 -4.78 2.53 1.33
N GLY A 159 -3.84 3.36 1.76
CA GLY A 159 -3.82 4.75 1.35
C GLY A 159 -2.60 5.52 1.80
N HIS A 160 -2.64 6.80 1.52
CA HIS A 160 -1.66 7.80 1.92
C HIS A 160 -2.39 9.01 2.48
N ARG A 161 -1.86 9.54 3.57
CA ARG A 161 -2.37 10.76 4.20
C ARG A 161 -1.24 11.75 4.40
N TYR A 162 -1.52 12.98 4.03
CA TYR A 162 -0.73 14.14 4.33
C TYR A 162 -1.56 15.13 5.15
N TYR A 163 -1.01 15.57 6.27
CA TYR A 163 -1.55 16.64 7.09
C TYR A 163 -0.42 17.62 7.41
N ASN A 164 -0.76 18.88 7.51
CA ASN A 164 0.02 19.97 8.04
C ASN A 164 -0.93 20.83 8.90
N VAL A 165 -0.40 21.84 9.60
CA VAL A 165 -1.17 22.72 10.49
C VAL A 165 -2.43 23.28 9.81
N ASP A 166 -2.30 23.70 8.55
CA ASP A 166 -3.33 24.43 7.83
C ASP A 166 -3.86 23.69 6.59
N ASN A 167 -3.27 22.55 6.21
CA ASN A 167 -3.70 21.83 5.02
C ASN A 167 -3.55 20.32 5.16
N GLY A 168 -4.20 19.60 4.27
CA GLY A 168 -4.06 18.17 4.20
C GLY A 168 -4.57 17.66 2.86
N ASN A 169 -4.06 16.53 2.45
CA ASN A 169 -4.59 15.79 1.33
C ASN A 169 -4.33 14.30 1.54
N GLY A 170 -5.04 13.49 0.78
CA GLY A 170 -4.81 12.07 0.83
C GLY A 170 -5.60 11.35 -0.24
N TRP A 171 -5.33 10.06 -0.29
CA TRP A 171 -6.09 9.12 -1.08
C TRP A 171 -6.08 7.78 -0.37
N HIS A 172 -7.15 7.03 -0.55
CA HIS A 172 -7.26 5.67 -0.03
C HIS A 172 -8.17 4.85 -0.92
N GLY A 173 -8.11 3.55 -0.74
CA GLY A 173 -9.06 2.63 -1.31
C GLY A 173 -9.35 1.46 -0.39
N VAL A 174 -10.45 0.80 -0.70
CA VAL A 174 -10.85 -0.47 -0.07
C VAL A 174 -10.69 -1.54 -1.13
N ILE A 175 -9.65 -2.37 -1.00
CA ILE A 175 -9.25 -3.37 -1.99
C ILE A 175 -9.80 -4.73 -1.59
N SER A 176 -10.41 -5.45 -2.53
CA SER A 176 -10.85 -6.82 -2.30
C SER A 176 -9.65 -7.76 -2.13
N LEU A 177 -9.63 -8.56 -1.06
CA LEU A 177 -8.53 -9.52 -0.82
C LEU A 177 -8.52 -10.66 -1.86
N THR A 178 -9.65 -10.93 -2.52
CA THR A 178 -9.80 -12.04 -3.47
C THR A 178 -9.46 -11.64 -4.90
N THR A 179 -9.69 -10.39 -5.29
CA THR A 179 -9.45 -9.91 -6.67
C THR A 179 -8.35 -8.88 -6.79
N GLY A 180 -7.97 -8.20 -5.69
CA GLY A 180 -7.01 -7.10 -5.75
C GLY A 180 -7.57 -5.82 -6.40
N VAL A 181 -8.87 -5.81 -6.73
CA VAL A 181 -9.59 -4.69 -7.34
C VAL A 181 -10.08 -3.75 -6.22
N PRO A 182 -9.91 -2.43 -6.36
CA PRO A 182 -10.48 -1.48 -5.43
C PRO A 182 -12.01 -1.42 -5.58
N LEU A 183 -12.73 -1.67 -4.49
CA LEU A 183 -14.17 -1.50 -4.36
C LEU A 183 -14.54 -0.02 -4.19
N VAL A 184 -13.67 0.72 -3.52
CA VAL A 184 -13.80 2.16 -3.26
C VAL A 184 -12.45 2.80 -3.54
N ILE A 185 -12.47 3.96 -4.18
CA ILE A 185 -11.32 4.84 -4.37
C ILE A 185 -11.75 6.23 -3.95
N GLU A 186 -11.01 6.86 -3.05
CA GLU A 186 -11.32 8.20 -2.58
C GLU A 186 -10.06 9.03 -2.51
N THR A 187 -10.17 10.30 -2.90
CA THR A 187 -9.13 11.30 -2.68
C THR A 187 -9.77 12.58 -2.19
N TRP A 188 -9.06 13.28 -1.32
CA TRP A 188 -9.54 14.49 -0.68
C TRP A 188 -8.40 15.49 -0.55
N ALA A 189 -8.76 16.77 -0.49
CA ALA A 189 -7.86 17.80 -0.04
C ALA A 189 -8.61 18.85 0.78
N SER A 190 -7.90 19.43 1.72
CA SER A 190 -8.37 20.48 2.60
C SER A 190 -7.27 21.52 2.75
N ASP A 191 -7.64 22.78 2.73
CA ASP A 191 -6.70 23.89 2.93
C ASP A 191 -7.39 25.02 3.68
N TYR A 192 -6.69 25.58 4.65
CA TYR A 192 -7.10 26.66 5.52
C TYR A 192 -6.07 27.78 5.41
N VAL A 193 -6.24 28.71 4.48
CA VAL A 193 -5.30 29.83 4.30
C VAL A 193 -6.01 31.16 4.52
N PRO A 194 -5.96 31.77 5.72
CA PRO A 194 -6.43 33.14 5.91
C PRO A 194 -5.57 34.13 5.08
N PRO A 195 -6.16 35.16 4.42
CA PRO A 195 -7.56 35.58 4.42
C PRO A 195 -8.42 34.93 3.32
N TYR A 196 -7.92 33.91 2.63
CA TYR A 196 -8.62 33.20 1.56
C TYR A 196 -9.69 32.25 2.11
N VAL A 197 -10.61 31.85 1.23
CA VAL A 197 -11.67 30.90 1.56
C VAL A 197 -11.06 29.53 1.78
N SER A 198 -11.25 28.98 2.96
CA SER A 198 -10.92 27.58 3.25
C SER A 198 -11.68 26.68 2.27
N TYR A 199 -11.00 25.69 1.71
CA TYR A 199 -11.67 24.71 0.85
C TYR A 199 -11.45 23.32 1.40
N HIS A 200 -12.47 22.49 1.21
CA HIS A 200 -12.42 21.06 1.44
C HIS A 200 -13.18 20.42 0.28
N TRP A 201 -12.57 19.45 -0.37
CA TRP A 201 -13.22 18.66 -1.40
C TRP A 201 -12.84 17.20 -1.25
N THR A 202 -13.78 16.34 -1.65
CA THR A 202 -13.63 14.89 -1.69
C THR A 202 -14.10 14.42 -3.04
N PHE A 203 -13.40 13.46 -3.61
CA PHE A 203 -13.78 12.79 -4.84
C PHE A 203 -13.75 11.29 -4.56
N ARG A 204 -14.88 10.63 -4.83
CA ARG A 204 -15.07 9.21 -4.51
C ARG A 204 -15.63 8.45 -5.69
N LEU A 205 -15.05 7.29 -5.95
CA LEU A 205 -15.47 6.29 -6.92
C LEU A 205 -15.85 5.01 -6.18
N ASP A 206 -17.00 4.45 -6.52
CA ASP A 206 -17.44 3.13 -6.06
C ASP A 206 -17.55 2.18 -7.26
N LEU A 207 -17.02 0.97 -7.11
CA LEU A 207 -17.12 -0.09 -8.12
C LEU A 207 -18.58 -0.53 -8.26
N ILE A 208 -19.11 -0.51 -9.48
CA ILE A 208 -20.51 -0.89 -9.77
C ILE A 208 -20.64 -2.03 -10.79
N GLY A 209 -19.55 -2.43 -11.45
CA GLY A 209 -19.56 -3.54 -12.39
C GLY A 209 -18.18 -3.87 -12.94
N ASN A 210 -18.10 -5.04 -13.56
CA ASN A 210 -16.97 -5.55 -14.34
C ASN A 210 -17.50 -5.96 -15.72
#